data_AF-A0A939UK94-F1
#
_entry.id   AF-A0A939UK94-F1
#
_cell.length_a   1.000
_cell.length_b   1.000
_cell.length_c   1.000
_cell.angle_alpha   90.00
_cell.angle_beta   90.00
_cell.angle_gamma   90.00
#
_symmetry.space_group_name_H-M   'P 1'
#
loop_
_entity.id
_entity.type
_entity.pdbx_description
1 polymer ?
#
loop_
_entity_poly.entity_id
_entity_poly.type
_entity_poly.pdbx_seq_one_letter_code
_entity_poly.pdbx_strand_id
1 'polypeptide(L)'
;MIIRRNERNKFIVYGKAQANISGLTLKRRIVDNKTRYYDIDIKISFQDGEYFFDTEKYLFCSSINKEYYLDIVGIESVEAISMPIGGVVRYDEADIVFDVSEKDGKTVLKYGIVPNVHACVTDIKTERDEIIVEFSTDSKDPDPTVLFMRRSFTTRNGLYNKIIELETNGKSFFIPSSDLFKGKSEKGREIWDVAIRCEKIGYIFIDADDINDDYCDKDSLIAYKPFNSDGYLSIWTMEGENKNGNKIKVAILGSCYIKEAFHSLDFTNPDYKRFYDNVLVGFHHSFISLTSSPIDDSYDITSEYQREIELYSEFELKKNYFRKLKDSKANYLLVDNYADATLVVGKDERGQFITKNYYLNDSNLFTDHIKLVKTYTQHGEERIALYEEAVKKFREKINEVIPLSHVILVRGRQSLYKQKEDKSKELWPDHDFYEKSNKVWEKLDNIFLR
;
A
#
# COMPACT_ATOMS: atom_id res chain seq x y z
N MET A 1 -30.53 41.71 10.28
CA MET A 1 -29.76 42.28 9.14
C MET A 1 -30.37 43.61 8.73
N ILE A 2 -29.69 44.74 9.02
CA ILE A 2 -30.05 46.04 8.41
C ILE A 2 -28.98 46.33 7.35
N ILE A 3 -29.38 46.29 6.10
CA ILE A 3 -28.55 46.76 4.98
C ILE A 3 -28.89 48.23 4.78
N ARG A 4 -27.94 49.13 5.04
CA ARG A 4 -28.08 50.54 4.65
C ARG A 4 -27.13 50.85 3.50
N ARG A 5 -27.73 51.43 2.47
CA ARG A 5 -27.02 52.05 1.34
C ARG A 5 -26.56 53.42 1.81
N ASN A 6 -25.26 53.67 1.84
CA ASN A 6 -24.76 55.01 2.12
C ASN A 6 -24.88 55.90 0.87
N GLU A 7 -24.64 57.20 1.06
CA GLU A 7 -24.75 58.24 0.01
C GLU A 7 -23.78 58.04 -1.17
N ARG A 8 -22.88 57.06 -1.11
CA ARG A 8 -21.91 56.69 -2.15
C ARG A 8 -22.15 55.31 -2.78
N ASN A 9 -23.38 54.78 -2.71
CA ASN A 9 -23.75 53.45 -3.26
C ASN A 9 -23.00 52.26 -2.63
N LYS A 10 -22.42 52.41 -1.44
CA LYS A 10 -21.86 51.27 -0.69
C LYS A 10 -22.91 50.71 0.26
N PHE A 11 -22.94 49.39 0.39
CA PHE A 11 -23.74 48.71 1.40
C PHE A 11 -22.89 48.50 2.64
N ILE A 12 -23.39 48.95 3.79
CA ILE A 12 -22.77 48.68 5.08
C ILE A 12 -23.65 47.64 5.77
N VAL A 13 -23.01 46.52 6.14
CA VAL A 13 -23.66 45.38 6.78
C VAL A 13 -23.30 45.39 8.26
N TYR A 14 -24.31 45.35 9.12
CA TYR A 14 -24.18 45.35 10.57
C TYR A 14 -24.74 44.01 11.13
N GLY A 15 -23.91 43.13 11.73
CA GLY A 15 -24.39 41.98 12.56
C GLY A 15 -23.33 41.25 13.43
N LYS A 16 -23.61 40.90 14.74
CA LYS A 16 -23.20 39.93 15.84
C LYS A 16 -23.34 38.36 15.78
N ALA A 17 -22.85 37.56 14.82
CA ALA A 17 -22.92 36.08 14.85
C ALA A 17 -21.91 35.28 15.71
N GLN A 18 -22.42 34.20 16.32
CA GLN A 18 -21.67 32.97 16.61
C GLN A 18 -21.78 32.06 15.37
N ALA A 19 -20.67 31.86 14.64
CA ALA A 19 -20.68 31.11 13.40
C ALA A 19 -20.59 29.60 13.66
N ASN A 20 -21.70 28.88 13.50
CA ASN A 20 -21.65 27.42 13.35
C ASN A 20 -21.33 27.07 11.90
N ILE A 21 -20.07 26.73 11.63
CA ILE A 21 -19.61 26.28 10.32
C ILE A 21 -20.07 24.83 10.15
N SER A 22 -20.92 24.56 9.15
CA SER A 22 -21.29 23.18 8.79
C SER A 22 -21.35 23.01 7.27
N GLY A 23 -20.71 21.93 6.79
CA GLY A 23 -20.66 21.58 5.37
C GLY A 23 -19.68 22.44 4.59
N LEU A 24 -18.48 21.90 4.34
CA LEU A 24 -17.47 22.51 3.49
C LEU A 24 -17.39 21.72 2.19
N THR A 25 -17.65 22.36 1.06
CA THR A 25 -17.50 21.72 -0.26
C THR A 25 -16.62 22.60 -1.13
N LEU A 26 -15.46 22.07 -1.52
CA LEU A 26 -14.56 22.71 -2.47
C LEU A 26 -15.02 22.39 -3.90
N LYS A 27 -15.21 23.41 -4.74
CA LYS A 27 -15.49 23.22 -6.17
C LYS A 27 -14.51 24.03 -7.01
N ARG A 28 -13.86 23.37 -7.97
CA ARG A 28 -12.98 24.02 -8.95
C ARG A 28 -13.83 24.55 -10.10
N ARG A 29 -13.69 25.84 -10.46
CA ARG A 29 -14.28 26.42 -11.66
C ARG A 29 -13.20 27.07 -12.52
N ILE A 30 -13.14 26.66 -13.78
CA ILE A 30 -12.26 27.24 -14.79
C ILE A 30 -13.10 28.27 -15.56
N VAL A 31 -12.64 29.52 -15.60
CA VAL A 31 -13.35 30.62 -16.30
C VAL A 31 -12.68 30.92 -17.63
N ASP A 32 -11.35 30.85 -17.68
CA ASP A 32 -10.55 30.83 -18.91
C ASP A 32 -9.22 30.07 -18.69
N ASN A 33 -8.36 30.01 -19.70
CA ASN A 33 -7.09 29.26 -19.63
C ASN A 33 -6.08 29.83 -18.63
N LYS A 34 -6.32 31.02 -18.04
CA LYS A 34 -5.35 31.70 -17.15
C LYS A 34 -5.92 32.01 -15.76
N THR A 35 -7.24 31.93 -15.58
CA THR A 35 -7.93 32.36 -14.35
C THR A 35 -8.73 31.21 -13.77
N ARG A 36 -8.36 30.80 -12.56
CA ARG A 36 -9.00 29.71 -11.82
C ARG A 36 -9.56 30.20 -10.50
N TYR A 37 -10.79 29.80 -10.21
CA TYR A 37 -11.46 30.10 -8.95
C TYR A 37 -11.64 28.81 -8.16
N TYR A 38 -11.34 28.90 -6.86
CA TYR A 38 -11.71 27.88 -5.89
C TYR A 38 -12.95 28.37 -5.16
N ASP A 39 -14.11 27.77 -5.46
CA ASP A 39 -15.34 28.04 -4.72
C ASP A 39 -15.27 27.28 -3.39
N ILE A 40 -15.16 28.02 -2.28
CA ILE A 40 -15.39 27.50 -0.94
C ILE A 40 -16.81 27.88 -0.54
N ASP A 41 -17.72 26.91 -0.54
CA ASP A 41 -19.07 27.10 0.00
C ASP A 41 -18.99 27.02 1.54
N ILE A 42 -18.95 28.17 2.24
CA ILE A 42 -19.06 28.25 3.70
C ILE A 42 -20.48 28.63 4.07
N LYS A 43 -21.19 27.77 4.81
CA LYS A 43 -22.51 28.08 5.35
C LYS A 43 -22.35 28.77 6.70
N ILE A 44 -22.51 30.09 6.72
CA ILE A 44 -22.47 30.90 7.94
C ILE A 44 -23.90 31.35 8.27
N SER A 45 -24.32 31.19 9.53
CA SER A 45 -25.63 31.64 10.03
C SER A 45 -25.41 32.77 11.05
N PHE A 46 -26.17 33.86 10.96
CA PHE A 46 -25.94 35.08 11.75
C PHE A 46 -27.10 35.45 12.70
N GLN A 47 -26.78 36.08 13.85
CA GLN A 47 -27.69 36.87 14.70
C GLN A 47 -27.10 38.29 14.89
N ASP A 48 -27.91 39.31 15.19
CA ASP A 48 -27.63 40.76 14.96
C ASP A 48 -26.57 41.45 15.89
N GLY A 49 -25.95 42.58 15.45
CA GLY A 49 -24.88 43.41 16.11
C GLY A 49 -23.77 43.99 15.18
N GLU A 50 -22.48 44.20 15.51
CA GLU A 50 -21.41 44.76 14.60
C GLU A 50 -20.02 44.07 14.80
N TYR A 51 -19.13 44.02 13.77
CA TYR A 51 -17.79 43.36 13.84
C TYR A 51 -16.65 43.95 12.99
N PHE A 52 -15.43 43.54 13.36
CA PHE A 52 -14.14 43.79 12.70
C PHE A 52 -13.42 42.46 12.37
N PHE A 53 -12.80 42.36 11.20
CA PHE A 53 -11.95 41.24 10.78
C PHE A 53 -10.49 41.69 10.70
N ASP A 54 -9.60 41.00 11.41
CA ASP A 54 -8.14 41.17 11.34
C ASP A 54 -7.54 40.28 10.24
N THR A 55 -7.32 40.82 9.05
CA THR A 55 -6.79 40.05 7.92
C THR A 55 -5.38 39.50 8.14
N GLU A 56 -4.58 40.03 9.08
CA GLU A 56 -3.21 39.54 9.34
C GLU A 56 -3.21 38.23 10.15
N LYS A 57 -4.26 37.94 10.93
CA LYS A 57 -4.38 36.69 11.70
C LYS A 57 -5.18 35.57 11.02
N TYR A 58 -5.96 35.87 9.99
CA TYR A 58 -6.80 34.88 9.27
C TYR A 58 -6.17 34.33 7.98
N LEU A 59 -4.96 34.79 7.63
CA LEU A 59 -4.13 34.27 6.54
C LEU A 59 -3.28 33.08 7.01
N PHE A 60 -3.91 32.03 7.51
CA PHE A 60 -3.26 30.71 7.59
C PHE A 60 -4.13 29.73 6.83
N CYS A 61 -3.82 29.54 5.54
CA CYS A 61 -4.38 28.44 4.79
C CYS A 61 -3.83 27.15 5.40
N SER A 62 -4.77 26.29 5.78
CA SER A 62 -4.60 25.13 6.64
C SER A 62 -3.65 24.08 6.07
N SER A 63 -2.73 23.62 6.91
CA SER A 63 -2.34 22.21 6.92
C SER A 63 -3.58 21.38 7.27
N ILE A 64 -4.14 20.68 6.29
CA ILE A 64 -5.29 19.80 6.51
C ILE A 64 -4.78 18.50 7.13
N ASN A 65 -4.83 18.42 8.46
CA ASN A 65 -4.83 17.14 9.15
C ASN A 65 -6.02 17.05 10.10
N LYS A 66 -6.54 15.83 10.20
CA LYS A 66 -7.82 15.43 10.78
C LYS A 66 -8.15 16.11 12.12
N GLU A 67 -9.25 16.86 12.09
CA GLU A 67 -10.30 17.10 13.10
C GLU A 67 -10.75 18.56 13.01
N TYR A 68 -12.05 18.73 12.80
CA TYR A 68 -12.66 19.96 12.31
C TYR A 68 -13.13 20.82 13.47
N TYR A 69 -12.39 21.85 13.89
CA TYR A 69 -12.93 23.10 14.45
C TYR A 69 -11.97 24.26 14.20
N LEU A 70 -12.49 25.40 13.71
CA LEU A 70 -11.79 26.68 13.68
C LEU A 70 -12.24 27.48 14.92
N ASP A 71 -11.41 27.54 15.96
CA ASP A 71 -11.67 28.41 17.11
C ASP A 71 -11.17 29.83 16.83
N ILE A 72 -12.07 30.81 16.94
CA ILE A 72 -11.77 32.24 16.77
C ILE A 72 -11.74 32.90 18.16
N VAL A 73 -10.56 33.36 18.60
CA VAL A 73 -10.40 34.09 19.87
C VAL A 73 -9.74 35.46 19.63
N GLY A 74 -10.47 36.51 20.04
CA GLY A 74 -9.96 37.79 20.57
C GLY A 74 -9.12 38.70 19.64
N ILE A 75 -9.67 39.87 19.30
CA ILE A 75 -8.90 41.00 18.74
C ILE A 75 -9.11 42.23 19.65
N GLU A 76 -8.01 42.81 20.13
CA GLU A 76 -7.93 44.17 20.66
C GLU A 76 -7.41 45.08 19.54
N SER A 77 -8.31 45.92 19.01
CA SER A 77 -8.13 47.03 18.05
C SER A 77 -7.50 46.74 16.67
N VAL A 78 -8.26 47.06 15.60
CA VAL A 78 -7.79 47.09 14.19
C VAL A 78 -8.44 48.28 13.46
N GLU A 79 -7.69 48.93 12.56
CA GLU A 79 -8.19 49.97 11.64
C GLU A 79 -9.17 49.38 10.60
N ALA A 80 -10.32 50.02 10.42
CA ALA A 80 -11.39 49.50 9.57
C ALA A 80 -11.11 49.68 8.07
N ILE A 81 -11.16 48.59 7.29
CA ILE A 81 -11.12 48.62 5.82
C ILE A 81 -12.54 48.48 5.25
N SER A 82 -13.03 49.50 4.54
CA SER A 82 -14.32 49.47 3.85
C SER A 82 -14.21 48.75 2.50
N MET A 83 -14.91 47.64 2.33
CA MET A 83 -14.87 46.83 1.10
C MET A 83 -16.11 47.02 0.20
N PRO A 84 -15.94 47.07 -1.13
CA PRO A 84 -17.06 47.04 -2.08
C PRO A 84 -17.62 45.61 -2.25
N ILE A 85 -18.92 45.49 -2.51
CA ILE A 85 -19.55 44.23 -2.94
C ILE A 85 -19.02 43.89 -4.34
N GLY A 86 -18.47 42.67 -4.53
CA GLY A 86 -17.82 42.26 -5.78
C GLY A 86 -16.44 42.89 -5.98
N GLY A 87 -15.61 42.88 -4.94
CA GLY A 87 -14.32 43.55 -4.90
C GLY A 87 -13.12 42.61 -4.98
N VAL A 88 -12.01 43.13 -5.50
CA VAL A 88 -10.69 42.51 -5.41
C VAL A 88 -9.87 43.26 -4.38
N VAL A 89 -9.34 42.56 -3.39
CA VAL A 89 -8.40 43.09 -2.41
C VAL A 89 -7.01 42.63 -2.83
N ARG A 90 -6.18 43.59 -3.23
CA ARG A 90 -4.80 43.27 -3.63
C ARG A 90 -3.93 43.16 -2.39
N TYR A 91 -3.34 41.99 -2.19
CA TYR A 91 -2.30 41.71 -1.21
C TYR A 91 -1.02 41.38 -1.97
N ASP A 92 0.15 41.78 -1.47
CA ASP A 92 1.46 41.75 -2.16
C ASP A 92 1.61 40.65 -3.24
N GLU A 93 1.37 39.39 -2.85
CA GLU A 93 1.53 38.19 -3.69
C GLU A 93 0.20 37.49 -4.07
N ALA A 94 -0.96 38.04 -3.70
CA ALA A 94 -2.26 37.49 -4.08
C ALA A 94 -3.39 38.52 -4.06
N ASP A 95 -4.27 38.40 -5.05
CA ASP A 95 -5.54 39.09 -5.10
C ASP A 95 -6.61 38.22 -4.42
N ILE A 96 -7.22 38.73 -3.36
CA ILE A 96 -8.38 38.08 -2.74
C ILE A 96 -9.64 38.62 -3.41
N VAL A 97 -10.32 37.75 -4.15
CA VAL A 97 -11.57 38.06 -4.84
C VAL A 97 -12.73 37.65 -3.97
N PHE A 98 -13.65 38.57 -3.71
CA PHE A 98 -14.87 38.30 -2.95
C PHE A 98 -16.10 38.43 -3.84
N ASP A 99 -16.98 37.44 -3.78
CA ASP A 99 -18.30 37.48 -4.40
C ASP A 99 -19.37 37.27 -3.35
N VAL A 100 -20.40 38.11 -3.37
CA VAL A 100 -21.52 38.03 -2.43
C VAL A 100 -22.77 37.80 -3.25
N SER A 101 -23.40 36.65 -3.02
CA SER A 101 -24.63 36.26 -3.72
C SER A 101 -25.72 35.90 -2.72
N GLU A 102 -26.98 35.99 -3.13
CA GLU A 102 -28.12 35.57 -2.32
C GLU A 102 -28.69 34.27 -2.88
N LYS A 103 -28.82 33.23 -2.05
CA LYS A 103 -29.37 31.93 -2.45
C LYS A 103 -30.29 31.40 -1.36
N ASP A 104 -31.53 31.09 -1.72
CA ASP A 104 -32.58 30.58 -0.81
C ASP A 104 -32.80 31.46 0.43
N GLY A 105 -32.78 32.80 0.24
CA GLY A 105 -32.94 33.78 1.32
C GLY A 105 -31.73 33.88 2.27
N LYS A 106 -30.57 33.39 1.84
CA LYS A 106 -29.31 33.45 2.59
C LYS A 106 -28.24 34.18 1.79
N THR A 107 -27.51 35.07 2.45
CA THR A 107 -26.29 35.68 1.91
C THR A 107 -25.16 34.65 1.93
N VAL A 108 -24.60 34.36 0.76
CA VAL A 108 -23.44 33.50 0.56
C VAL A 108 -22.26 34.39 0.19
N LEU A 109 -21.25 34.42 1.05
CA LEU A 109 -19.95 35.00 0.74
C LEU A 109 -19.06 33.90 0.17
N LYS A 110 -18.64 34.08 -1.08
CA LYS A 110 -17.57 33.33 -1.70
C LYS A 110 -16.32 34.19 -1.69
N TYR A 111 -15.19 33.55 -1.44
CA TYR A 111 -13.91 34.17 -1.68
C TYR A 111 -12.98 33.21 -2.39
N GLY A 112 -12.10 33.75 -3.22
CA GLY A 112 -11.04 33.03 -3.88
C GLY A 112 -9.74 33.79 -3.69
N ILE A 113 -8.64 33.06 -3.52
CA ILE A 113 -7.30 33.63 -3.56
C ILE A 113 -6.79 33.41 -4.96
N VAL A 114 -6.40 34.48 -5.64
CA VAL A 114 -5.75 34.49 -6.93
C VAL A 114 -4.29 34.85 -6.68
N PRO A 115 -3.36 33.89 -6.68
CA PRO A 115 -1.95 34.19 -6.59
C PRO A 115 -1.55 35.16 -7.71
N ASN A 116 -0.83 36.22 -7.35
CA ASN A 116 -0.09 37.06 -8.30
C ASN A 116 1.36 36.57 -8.46
N VAL A 117 1.63 35.37 -7.96
CA VAL A 117 2.90 34.67 -8.04
C VAL A 117 2.73 33.51 -9.02
N HIS A 118 3.67 33.42 -9.94
CA HIS A 118 3.75 32.42 -10.97
C HIS A 118 5.00 31.56 -10.78
N ALA A 119 4.89 30.31 -11.19
CA ALA A 119 6.02 29.42 -11.33
C ALA A 119 5.87 28.68 -12.64
N CYS A 120 6.94 28.61 -13.43
CA CYS A 120 6.91 27.98 -14.74
C CYS A 120 8.12 27.07 -14.92
N VAL A 121 7.91 25.88 -15.48
CA VAL A 121 9.01 25.01 -15.92
C VAL A 121 9.84 25.76 -16.96
N THR A 122 11.15 25.82 -16.75
CA THR A 122 12.11 26.41 -17.70
C THR A 122 12.87 25.36 -18.49
N ASP A 123 13.14 24.21 -17.85
CA ASP A 123 13.71 23.04 -18.51
C ASP A 123 13.27 21.77 -17.79
N ILE A 124 13.20 20.67 -18.54
CA ILE A 124 12.92 19.35 -17.98
C ILE A 124 13.76 18.30 -18.69
N LYS A 125 14.45 17.50 -17.88
CA LYS A 125 15.31 16.42 -18.38
C LYS A 125 14.95 15.12 -17.70
N THR A 126 14.59 14.14 -18.52
CA THR A 126 14.38 12.75 -18.11
C THR A 126 15.67 11.98 -18.31
N GLU A 127 16.24 11.49 -17.21
CA GLU A 127 17.34 10.54 -17.20
C GLU A 127 16.83 9.13 -16.86
N ARG A 128 17.73 8.14 -16.79
CA ARG A 128 17.33 6.73 -16.65
C ARG A 128 16.52 6.47 -15.37
N ASP A 129 16.89 7.13 -14.28
CA ASP A 129 16.43 6.91 -12.91
C ASP A 129 15.99 8.20 -12.18
N GLU A 130 15.96 9.34 -12.89
CA GLU A 130 15.52 10.61 -12.31
C GLU A 130 14.89 11.54 -13.35
N ILE A 131 14.01 12.42 -12.88
CA ILE A 131 13.56 13.60 -13.62
C ILE A 131 14.15 14.81 -12.93
N ILE A 132 14.86 15.63 -13.69
CA ILE A 132 15.41 16.91 -13.27
C ILE A 132 14.50 17.99 -13.83
N VAL A 133 13.96 18.83 -12.94
CA VAL A 133 13.10 19.94 -13.33
C VAL A 133 13.75 21.24 -12.91
N GLU A 134 13.94 22.14 -13.87
CA GLU A 134 14.29 23.53 -13.62
C GLU A 134 13.03 24.39 -13.76
N PHE A 135 12.87 25.36 -12.87
CA PHE A 135 11.72 26.25 -12.90
C PHE A 135 12.11 27.69 -12.63
N SER A 136 11.29 28.63 -13.08
CA SER A 136 11.34 30.02 -12.67
C SER A 136 10.16 30.32 -11.76
N THR A 137 10.34 31.24 -10.83
CA THR A 137 9.26 31.82 -10.03
C THR A 137 9.58 33.28 -9.74
N ASP A 138 8.54 34.09 -9.65
CA ASP A 138 8.55 35.48 -9.17
C ASP A 138 8.22 35.58 -7.67
N SER A 139 8.12 34.46 -6.95
CA SER A 139 8.02 34.42 -5.50
C SER A 139 9.23 35.08 -4.85
N LYS A 140 9.01 35.84 -3.78
CA LYS A 140 10.08 36.45 -2.97
C LYS A 140 10.69 35.48 -1.95
N ASP A 141 10.20 34.23 -1.90
CA ASP A 141 10.74 33.19 -1.02
C ASP A 141 12.15 32.78 -1.49
N PRO A 142 13.19 32.91 -0.64
CA PRO A 142 14.55 32.58 -1.02
C PRO A 142 14.75 31.09 -1.28
N ASP A 143 13.98 30.20 -0.63
CA ASP A 143 14.16 28.75 -0.66
C ASP A 143 12.81 28.02 -0.90
N PRO A 144 12.25 28.08 -2.12
CA PRO A 144 10.98 27.46 -2.42
C PRO A 144 11.05 25.95 -2.19
N THR A 145 10.18 25.42 -1.33
CA THR A 145 10.03 23.96 -1.14
C THR A 145 9.06 23.40 -2.17
N VAL A 146 9.42 22.31 -2.85
CA VAL A 146 8.53 21.68 -3.84
C VAL A 146 7.65 20.63 -3.17
N LEU A 147 6.36 20.65 -3.51
CA LEU A 147 5.33 19.74 -3.05
C LEU A 147 4.94 18.78 -4.17
N PHE A 148 5.01 17.49 -3.88
CA PHE A 148 4.60 16.41 -4.76
C PHE A 148 3.30 15.79 -4.22
N MET A 149 2.19 16.00 -4.91
CA MET A 149 0.85 15.81 -4.35
C MET A 149 0.04 14.76 -5.12
N ARG A 150 -0.34 13.65 -4.47
CA ARG A 150 -1.09 12.57 -5.13
C ARG A 150 -2.57 12.92 -5.27
N ARG A 151 -3.07 12.94 -6.50
CA ARG A 151 -4.46 13.22 -6.85
C ARG A 151 -5.37 12.05 -6.44
N SER A 152 -6.45 12.33 -5.70
CA SER A 152 -7.46 11.32 -5.37
C SER A 152 -8.47 11.18 -6.52
N PHE A 153 -8.58 9.98 -7.11
CA PHE A 153 -9.58 9.68 -8.14
C PHE A 153 -10.98 9.38 -7.59
N THR A 154 -11.12 9.16 -6.27
CA THR A 154 -12.38 8.75 -5.64
C THR A 154 -13.27 9.94 -5.23
N THR A 155 -12.73 11.15 -5.23
CA THR A 155 -13.49 12.37 -4.94
C THR A 155 -13.60 13.18 -6.23
N ARG A 156 -14.84 13.45 -6.68
CA ARG A 156 -15.13 14.28 -7.87
C ARG A 156 -14.59 15.72 -7.81
N ASN A 157 -13.89 16.10 -6.73
CA ASN A 157 -13.48 17.47 -6.42
C ASN A 157 -11.96 17.65 -6.29
N GLY A 158 -11.13 16.71 -6.77
CA GLY A 158 -9.68 16.95 -6.89
C GLY A 158 -8.95 17.20 -5.56
N LEU A 159 -9.19 16.35 -4.55
CA LEU A 159 -8.46 16.42 -3.28
C LEU A 159 -7.16 15.60 -3.36
N TYR A 160 -6.10 16.11 -2.74
CA TYR A 160 -4.84 15.39 -2.55
C TYR A 160 -4.92 14.51 -1.31
N ASN A 161 -4.50 13.24 -1.41
CA ASN A 161 -4.54 12.30 -0.29
C ASN A 161 -3.15 11.94 0.27
N LYS A 162 -2.09 12.46 -0.36
CA LYS A 162 -0.68 12.33 0.04
C LYS A 162 0.09 13.52 -0.50
N ILE A 163 0.96 14.10 0.32
CA ILE A 163 1.86 15.19 -0.04
C ILE A 163 3.25 14.79 0.42
N ILE A 164 4.24 14.94 -0.45
CA ILE A 164 5.65 14.71 -0.17
C ILE A 164 6.39 16.02 -0.45
N GLU A 165 7.30 16.39 0.44
CA GLU A 165 8.16 17.56 0.25
C GLU A 165 9.46 17.10 -0.42
N LEU A 166 9.84 17.78 -1.49
CA LEU A 166 11.10 17.56 -2.20
C LEU A 166 12.04 18.72 -1.86
N GLU A 167 13.28 18.37 -1.54
CA GLU A 167 14.35 19.35 -1.41
C GLU A 167 14.64 19.98 -2.77
N THR A 168 14.85 21.29 -2.76
CA THR A 168 15.25 22.05 -3.95
C THR A 168 16.73 22.42 -3.86
N ASN A 169 17.39 22.47 -5.02
CA ASN A 169 18.71 23.05 -5.16
C ASN A 169 18.55 24.38 -5.92
N GLY A 170 18.20 25.42 -5.17
CA GLY A 170 17.78 26.70 -5.74
C GLY A 170 16.51 26.56 -6.58
N LYS A 171 16.62 26.80 -7.88
CA LYS A 171 15.50 26.75 -8.84
C LYS A 171 15.39 25.43 -9.60
N SER A 172 15.92 24.36 -9.02
CA SER A 172 15.89 23.02 -9.57
C SER A 172 15.47 22.01 -8.50
N PHE A 173 14.81 20.93 -8.90
CA PHE A 173 14.50 19.81 -8.03
C PHE A 173 14.56 18.48 -8.77
N PHE A 174 14.74 17.42 -7.99
CA PHE A 174 14.90 16.06 -8.48
C PHE A 174 13.71 15.21 -8.03
N ILE A 175 13.19 14.40 -8.93
CA ILE A 175 12.18 13.39 -8.62
C ILE A 175 12.87 12.02 -8.67
N PRO A 176 13.37 11.50 -7.52
CA PRO A 176 14.12 10.25 -7.50
C PRO A 176 13.20 9.05 -7.74
N SER A 177 13.61 8.13 -8.62
CA SER A 177 12.80 6.93 -8.95
C SER A 177 12.56 6.02 -7.76
N SER A 178 13.55 5.91 -6.88
CA SER A 178 13.58 4.80 -5.93
C SER A 178 12.91 5.11 -4.60
N ASP A 179 12.86 6.37 -4.13
CA ASP A 179 12.42 6.66 -2.75
C ASP A 179 10.96 7.12 -2.63
N LEU A 180 10.41 7.78 -3.67
CA LEU A 180 9.03 8.29 -3.64
C LEU A 180 7.98 7.18 -3.65
N PHE A 181 8.33 6.05 -4.29
CA PHE A 181 7.45 4.91 -4.55
C PHE A 181 7.85 3.65 -3.78
N LYS A 182 8.86 3.72 -2.90
CA LYS A 182 9.30 2.59 -2.08
C LYS A 182 8.25 2.30 -1.00
N GLY A 183 7.67 1.10 -1.05
CA GLY A 183 7.22 0.41 0.16
C GLY A 183 5.74 0.08 0.32
N LYS A 184 4.83 0.42 -0.60
CA LYS A 184 3.43 -0.07 -0.52
C LYS A 184 2.86 -0.31 -1.92
N SER A 185 1.78 -1.10 -1.97
CA SER A 185 0.99 -1.47 -3.16
C SER A 185 0.35 -0.25 -3.84
N GLU A 186 1.17 0.69 -4.31
CA GLU A 186 0.73 1.83 -5.08
C GLU A 186 0.35 1.27 -6.46
N LYS A 187 -0.95 1.34 -6.75
CA LYS A 187 -1.49 0.90 -8.04
C LYS A 187 -0.73 1.69 -9.09
N GLY A 188 -0.12 1.05 -10.08
CA GLY A 188 0.85 1.77 -10.89
C GLY A 188 0.30 3.01 -11.58
N ARG A 189 -1.02 3.17 -11.77
CA ARG A 189 -1.65 4.30 -12.47
C ARG A 189 -2.12 5.41 -11.53
N GLU A 190 -1.23 6.34 -11.21
CA GLU A 190 -1.52 7.52 -10.37
C GLU A 190 -1.07 8.81 -11.04
N ILE A 191 -1.68 9.94 -10.64
CA ILE A 191 -1.26 11.29 -11.02
C ILE A 191 -0.76 12.01 -9.78
N TRP A 192 0.40 12.63 -9.91
CA TRP A 192 1.03 13.45 -8.91
C TRP A 192 1.23 14.87 -9.45
N ASP A 193 0.61 15.85 -8.81
CA ASP A 193 0.71 17.25 -9.20
C ASP A 193 1.87 17.92 -8.46
N VAL A 194 2.58 18.82 -9.16
CA VAL A 194 3.76 19.50 -8.62
C VAL A 194 3.42 20.96 -8.31
N ALA A 195 3.75 21.38 -7.08
CA ALA A 195 3.55 22.74 -6.62
C ALA A 195 4.76 23.25 -5.85
N ILE A 196 4.84 24.55 -5.65
CA ILE A 196 5.80 25.21 -4.78
C ILE A 196 5.05 25.71 -3.56
N ARG A 197 5.56 25.43 -2.36
CA ARG A 197 5.08 26.05 -1.13
C ARG A 197 5.52 27.50 -1.09
N CYS A 198 4.59 28.39 -0.75
CA CYS A 198 4.83 29.79 -0.51
C CYS A 198 4.25 30.14 0.87
N GLU A 199 5.07 30.66 1.79
CA GLU A 199 4.66 30.86 3.19
C GLU A 199 3.36 31.64 3.37
N LYS A 200 3.13 32.69 2.56
CA LYS A 200 2.01 33.62 2.72
C LYS A 200 0.72 33.20 2.02
N ILE A 201 0.83 32.44 0.93
CA ILE A 201 -0.30 32.12 0.03
C ILE A 201 -0.57 30.61 -0.08
N GLY A 202 0.20 29.79 0.64
CA GLY A 202 0.05 28.34 0.70
C GLY A 202 0.92 27.64 -0.33
N TYR A 203 0.38 27.38 -1.53
CA TYR A 203 1.15 26.79 -2.62
C TYR A 203 0.63 27.22 -3.98
N ILE A 204 1.51 27.25 -4.97
CA ILE A 204 1.19 27.50 -6.37
C ILE A 204 1.65 26.31 -7.21
N PHE A 205 0.86 25.92 -8.21
CA PHE A 205 1.28 24.89 -9.13
C PHE A 205 2.32 25.43 -10.10
N ILE A 206 3.23 24.57 -10.54
CA ILE A 206 4.23 24.94 -11.55
C ILE A 206 3.57 24.81 -12.92
N ASP A 207 3.41 25.93 -13.61
CA ASP A 207 2.94 25.99 -15.00
C ASP A 207 3.92 25.23 -15.91
N ALA A 208 3.39 24.48 -16.85
CA ALA A 208 4.17 23.79 -17.86
C ALA A 208 3.54 24.02 -19.24
N ASP A 209 4.37 24.01 -20.27
CA ASP A 209 3.92 23.84 -21.65
C ASP A 209 3.71 22.34 -21.96
N ASP A 210 3.41 22.00 -23.20
CA ASP A 210 3.27 20.60 -23.63
C ASP A 210 4.58 19.82 -23.39
N ILE A 211 4.56 18.93 -22.39
CA ILE A 211 5.67 18.04 -22.08
C ILE A 211 5.48 16.74 -22.87
N ASN A 212 6.39 16.47 -23.81
CA ASN A 212 6.42 15.23 -24.58
C ASN A 212 7.68 14.42 -24.22
N ASP A 213 7.65 13.78 -23.06
CA ASP A 213 8.76 12.98 -22.55
C ASP A 213 8.36 11.50 -22.37
N ASP A 214 9.36 10.63 -22.34
CA ASP A 214 9.19 9.17 -22.16
C ASP A 214 9.19 8.80 -20.66
N TYR A 215 8.86 7.55 -20.35
CA TYR A 215 8.93 7.04 -18.98
C TYR A 215 10.37 6.82 -18.52
N CYS A 216 10.69 7.39 -17.36
CA CYS A 216 11.79 7.00 -16.49
C CYS A 216 11.56 5.61 -15.90
N ASP A 217 12.67 4.93 -15.63
CA ASP A 217 12.74 3.73 -14.81
C ASP A 217 11.76 2.59 -15.19
N LYS A 218 11.57 2.36 -16.50
CA LYS A 218 10.72 1.29 -17.04
C LYS A 218 11.06 -0.10 -16.50
N ASP A 219 12.31 -0.32 -16.12
CA ASP A 219 12.81 -1.58 -15.58
C ASP A 219 12.54 -1.76 -14.08
N SER A 220 12.05 -0.73 -13.37
CA SER A 220 11.69 -0.81 -11.95
C SER A 220 10.24 -1.24 -11.76
N LEU A 221 9.80 -1.34 -10.51
CA LEU A 221 8.43 -1.72 -10.17
C LEU A 221 7.40 -0.68 -10.64
N ILE A 222 7.78 0.60 -10.61
CA ILE A 222 6.97 1.74 -11.04
C ILE A 222 7.80 2.54 -12.05
N ALA A 223 7.20 2.76 -13.21
CA ALA A 223 7.72 3.68 -14.21
C ALA A 223 6.95 4.99 -14.11
N TYR A 224 7.57 6.12 -14.44
CA TYR A 224 6.91 7.42 -14.30
C TYR A 224 7.38 8.39 -15.36
N LYS A 225 6.54 9.35 -15.73
CA LYS A 225 6.89 10.39 -16.70
C LYS A 225 6.28 11.73 -16.36
N PRO A 226 6.94 12.84 -16.70
CA PRO A 226 6.32 14.14 -16.60
C PRO A 226 5.33 14.36 -17.74
N PHE A 227 4.27 15.10 -17.47
CA PHE A 227 3.28 15.50 -18.46
C PHE A 227 2.58 16.79 -18.05
N ASN A 228 1.97 17.44 -19.03
CA ASN A 228 1.11 18.59 -18.80
C ASN A 228 -0.31 18.15 -18.40
N SER A 229 -0.77 18.50 -17.20
CA SER A 229 -2.16 18.31 -16.77
C SER A 229 -2.87 19.66 -16.64
N ASP A 230 -3.66 20.03 -17.65
CA ASP A 230 -4.38 21.30 -17.70
C ASP A 230 -3.48 22.54 -17.52
N GLY A 231 -2.29 22.58 -18.12
CA GLY A 231 -1.35 23.69 -18.04
C GLY A 231 -0.33 23.63 -16.90
N TYR A 232 -0.32 22.55 -16.11
CA TYR A 232 0.61 22.39 -14.98
C TYR A 232 1.47 21.14 -15.14
N LEU A 233 2.64 21.19 -14.51
CA LEU A 233 3.51 20.04 -14.36
C LEU A 233 2.86 19.00 -13.44
N SER A 234 2.69 17.81 -13.99
CA SER A 234 2.28 16.62 -13.25
C SER A 234 3.15 15.43 -13.64
N ILE A 235 3.22 14.42 -12.77
CA ILE A 235 3.87 13.14 -13.03
C ILE A 235 2.81 12.06 -13.11
N TRP A 236 2.84 11.29 -14.19
CA TRP A 236 2.03 10.09 -14.35
C TRP A 236 2.89 8.89 -13.99
N THR A 237 2.42 8.08 -13.05
CA THR A 237 3.04 6.79 -12.77
C THR A 237 2.33 5.69 -13.55
N MET A 238 3.04 4.63 -13.90
CA MET A 238 2.48 3.36 -14.36
C MET A 238 3.23 2.18 -13.74
N GLU A 239 2.67 0.98 -13.94
CA GLU A 239 3.34 -0.25 -13.58
C GLU A 239 4.58 -0.44 -14.48
N GLY A 240 5.76 -0.58 -13.87
CA GLY A 240 6.99 -0.91 -14.57
C GLY A 240 7.22 -2.42 -14.68
N GLU A 241 8.24 -2.81 -15.44
CA GLU A 241 8.54 -4.20 -15.79
C GLU A 241 9.28 -4.98 -14.69
N ASN A 242 9.81 -4.28 -13.69
CA ASN A 242 10.62 -4.81 -12.58
C ASN A 242 11.73 -5.79 -13.01
N LYS A 243 12.41 -5.50 -14.13
CA LYS A 243 13.58 -6.23 -14.62
C LYS A 243 14.81 -6.05 -13.71
N ASN A 244 14.93 -4.89 -13.06
CA ASN A 244 16.08 -4.51 -12.24
C ASN A 244 15.86 -4.68 -10.73
N GLY A 245 14.63 -4.98 -10.29
CA GLY A 245 14.32 -5.11 -8.87
C GLY A 245 14.84 -6.42 -8.25
N ASN A 246 15.46 -6.32 -7.08
CA ASN A 246 15.75 -7.47 -6.23
C ASN A 246 14.42 -8.07 -5.75
N LYS A 247 13.92 -9.08 -6.45
CA LYS A 247 12.77 -9.87 -6.01
C LYS A 247 13.06 -10.46 -4.65
N ILE A 248 12.05 -10.44 -3.78
CA ILE A 248 12.14 -11.07 -2.47
C ILE A 248 12.19 -12.58 -2.70
N LYS A 249 13.30 -13.20 -2.31
CA LYS A 249 13.48 -14.65 -2.39
C LYS A 249 12.70 -15.32 -1.27
N VAL A 250 11.75 -16.15 -1.63
CA VAL A 250 10.90 -16.87 -0.69
C VAL A 250 11.15 -18.37 -0.85
N ALA A 251 11.36 -19.05 0.27
CA ALA A 251 11.33 -20.50 0.33
C ALA A 251 10.00 -20.95 0.95
N ILE A 252 9.53 -22.12 0.52
CA ILE A 252 8.31 -22.75 1.00
C ILE A 252 8.66 -24.11 1.61
N LEU A 253 8.10 -24.39 2.79
CA LEU A 253 8.04 -25.72 3.39
C LEU A 253 6.61 -25.99 3.83
N GLY A 254 5.82 -26.66 3.00
CA GLY A 254 4.40 -26.83 3.31
C GLY A 254 3.62 -27.48 2.19
N SER A 255 2.48 -26.90 1.87
CA SER A 255 1.47 -27.52 1.00
C SER A 255 0.94 -26.55 -0.05
N CYS A 256 -0.11 -26.97 -0.76
CA CYS A 256 -0.83 -26.13 -1.71
C CYS A 256 -1.36 -24.84 -1.07
N TYR A 257 -1.65 -24.83 0.24
CA TYR A 257 -2.12 -23.62 0.94
C TYR A 257 -1.15 -22.43 0.85
N ILE A 258 0.15 -22.70 0.80
CA ILE A 258 1.16 -21.66 0.56
C ILE A 258 1.47 -21.54 -0.92
N LYS A 259 1.67 -22.68 -1.60
CA LYS A 259 2.13 -22.70 -3.00
C LYS A 259 1.16 -21.97 -3.95
N GLU A 260 -0.16 -22.08 -3.72
CA GLU A 260 -1.17 -21.40 -4.54
C GLU A 260 -1.08 -19.86 -4.46
N ALA A 261 -0.58 -19.31 -3.36
CA ALA A 261 -0.31 -17.86 -3.25
C ALA A 261 0.83 -17.40 -4.17
N PHE A 262 1.62 -18.35 -4.71
CA PHE A 262 2.69 -18.16 -5.69
C PHE A 262 2.35 -18.85 -7.02
N HIS A 263 1.07 -18.87 -7.38
CA HIS A 263 0.60 -19.21 -8.72
C HIS A 263 0.08 -17.96 -9.43
N SER A 264 0.49 -17.78 -10.68
CA SER A 264 0.09 -16.64 -11.52
C SER A 264 -1.29 -16.88 -12.13
N LEU A 265 -2.31 -17.09 -11.29
CA LEU A 265 -3.71 -17.16 -11.68
C LEU A 265 -4.42 -15.88 -11.24
N ASP A 266 -5.37 -15.40 -12.04
CA ASP A 266 -6.10 -14.14 -11.79
C ASP A 266 -6.73 -14.06 -10.40
N PHE A 267 -7.22 -15.20 -9.90
CA PHE A 267 -7.90 -15.29 -8.61
C PHE A 267 -6.93 -15.34 -7.40
N THR A 268 -5.68 -15.77 -7.60
CA THR A 268 -4.73 -15.97 -6.50
C THR A 268 -3.77 -14.80 -6.36
N ASN A 269 -2.80 -14.68 -7.28
CA ASN A 269 -1.73 -13.68 -7.21
C ASN A 269 -1.07 -13.51 -8.59
N PRO A 270 -1.78 -12.96 -9.60
CA PRO A 270 -1.31 -12.94 -10.98
C PRO A 270 0.08 -12.29 -11.14
N ASP A 271 0.35 -11.27 -10.34
CA ASP A 271 1.53 -10.42 -10.40
C ASP A 271 2.68 -10.83 -9.46
N TYR A 272 2.58 -11.93 -8.72
CA TYR A 272 3.54 -12.25 -7.66
C TYR A 272 4.99 -12.31 -8.15
N LYS A 273 5.22 -12.80 -9.39
CA LYS A 273 6.56 -12.96 -9.99
C LYS A 273 7.28 -11.63 -10.19
N ARG A 274 6.55 -10.51 -10.12
CA ARG A 274 7.14 -9.17 -10.11
C ARG A 274 7.84 -8.93 -8.79
N PHE A 275 7.26 -9.36 -7.67
CA PHE A 275 7.74 -9.02 -6.33
C PHE A 275 8.58 -10.12 -5.68
N TYR A 276 8.28 -11.38 -6.00
CA TYR A 276 8.82 -12.55 -5.33
C TYR A 276 9.48 -13.52 -6.30
N ASP A 277 10.53 -14.18 -5.82
CA ASP A 277 11.16 -15.32 -6.47
C ASP A 277 11.04 -16.54 -5.55
N ASN A 278 10.39 -17.60 -6.02
CA ASN A 278 10.21 -18.81 -5.23
C ASN A 278 11.42 -19.73 -5.46
N VAL A 279 12.40 -19.61 -4.56
CA VAL A 279 13.75 -20.19 -4.76
C VAL A 279 13.89 -21.61 -4.25
N LEU A 280 12.96 -22.09 -3.42
CA LEU A 280 12.99 -23.44 -2.87
C LEU A 280 11.59 -23.87 -2.42
N VAL A 281 11.15 -25.07 -2.83
CA VAL A 281 9.85 -25.62 -2.42
C VAL A 281 10.04 -27.02 -1.86
N GLY A 282 9.81 -27.17 -0.55
CA GLY A 282 9.60 -28.46 0.09
C GLY A 282 8.10 -28.70 0.26
N PHE A 283 7.60 -29.82 -0.26
CA PHE A 283 6.16 -30.05 -0.40
C PHE A 283 5.73 -31.33 0.32
N HIS A 284 4.75 -31.19 1.22
CA HIS A 284 4.16 -32.29 2.00
C HIS A 284 5.15 -33.07 2.87
N HIS A 285 6.05 -32.36 3.55
CA HIS A 285 7.01 -32.96 4.47
C HIS A 285 6.62 -32.68 5.92
N SER A 286 6.58 -33.73 6.74
CA SER A 286 6.41 -33.59 8.18
C SER A 286 7.71 -33.11 8.84
N PHE A 287 7.60 -32.21 9.83
CA PHE A 287 8.75 -31.80 10.64
C PHE A 287 9.44 -32.99 11.33
N ILE A 288 8.68 -34.01 11.72
CA ILE A 288 9.21 -35.24 12.35
C ILE A 288 10.11 -35.99 11.36
N SER A 289 9.70 -36.07 10.10
CA SER A 289 10.51 -36.69 9.06
C SER A 289 11.76 -35.85 8.77
N LEU A 290 11.59 -34.55 8.51
CA LEU A 290 12.67 -33.63 8.11
C LEU A 290 13.79 -33.49 9.13
N THR A 291 13.47 -33.64 10.41
CA THR A 291 14.44 -33.51 11.51
C THR A 291 15.01 -34.84 11.98
N SER A 292 14.59 -35.95 11.37
CA SER A 292 15.15 -37.28 11.61
C SER A 292 16.44 -37.55 10.80
N SER A 293 17.02 -38.74 10.99
CA SER A 293 18.21 -39.16 10.24
C SER A 293 17.85 -39.49 8.77
N PRO A 294 18.79 -39.28 7.82
CA PRO A 294 18.61 -39.65 6.41
C PRO A 294 18.37 -41.13 6.20
N ILE A 295 17.52 -41.44 5.23
CA ILE A 295 17.24 -42.78 4.72
C ILE A 295 18.08 -42.98 3.45
N ASP A 296 18.39 -44.24 3.13
CA ASP A 296 19.01 -44.60 1.86
C ASP A 296 18.20 -44.00 0.69
N ASP A 297 18.90 -43.36 -0.23
CA ASP A 297 18.33 -42.65 -1.38
C ASP A 297 18.68 -43.32 -2.71
N SER A 298 19.27 -44.52 -2.67
CA SER A 298 19.63 -45.31 -3.85
C SER A 298 18.47 -46.17 -4.40
N TYR A 299 17.27 -46.04 -3.82
CA TYR A 299 16.10 -46.80 -4.23
C TYR A 299 15.62 -46.39 -5.63
N ASP A 300 15.30 -47.39 -6.44
CA ASP A 300 14.61 -47.20 -7.72
C ASP A 300 13.11 -47.04 -7.45
N ILE A 301 12.69 -45.78 -7.29
CA ILE A 301 11.31 -45.42 -6.97
C ILE A 301 10.53 -45.20 -8.27
N THR A 302 9.49 -46.02 -8.46
CA THR A 302 8.55 -45.92 -9.58
C THR A 302 7.18 -45.47 -9.09
N SER A 303 6.58 -44.50 -9.75
CA SER A 303 5.22 -44.01 -9.48
C SER A 303 4.57 -43.43 -10.74
N GLU A 304 3.23 -43.40 -10.78
CA GLU A 304 2.49 -42.60 -11.76
C GLU A 304 2.77 -41.08 -11.61
N TYR A 305 3.25 -40.66 -10.44
CA TYR A 305 3.65 -39.28 -10.12
C TYR A 305 5.16 -39.08 -10.15
N GLN A 306 5.85 -39.67 -11.14
CA GLN A 306 7.32 -39.70 -11.18
C GLN A 306 7.96 -38.30 -11.09
N ARG A 307 7.35 -37.30 -11.73
CA ARG A 307 7.84 -35.92 -11.70
C ARG A 307 7.83 -35.34 -10.27
N GLU A 308 6.75 -35.54 -9.52
CA GLU A 308 6.61 -35.07 -8.15
C GLU A 308 7.56 -35.83 -7.21
N ILE A 309 7.75 -37.13 -7.45
CA ILE A 309 8.77 -37.93 -6.75
C ILE A 309 10.15 -37.32 -6.96
N GLU A 310 10.57 -37.06 -8.19
CA GLU A 310 11.87 -36.45 -8.51
C GLU A 310 12.06 -35.09 -7.83
N LEU A 311 11.00 -34.29 -7.75
CA LEU A 311 11.06 -32.95 -7.15
C LEU A 311 11.13 -32.96 -5.62
N TYR A 312 10.41 -33.87 -4.96
CA TYR A 312 10.15 -33.75 -3.52
C TYR A 312 10.71 -34.91 -2.68
N SER A 313 10.96 -36.09 -3.26
CA SER A 313 11.46 -37.26 -2.50
C SER A 313 12.84 -37.02 -1.88
N GLU A 314 13.68 -36.18 -2.50
CA GLU A 314 15.02 -35.89 -1.99
C GLU A 314 14.99 -35.36 -0.56
N PHE A 315 14.03 -34.49 -0.21
CA PHE A 315 13.93 -33.96 1.14
C PHE A 315 13.46 -35.01 2.15
N GLU A 316 12.66 -35.98 1.71
CA GLU A 316 12.25 -37.12 2.54
C GLU A 316 13.37 -38.15 2.72
N LEU A 317 14.20 -38.42 1.72
CA LEU A 317 15.24 -39.43 1.85
C LEU A 317 16.51 -38.83 2.45
N LYS A 318 17.06 -37.78 1.84
CA LYS A 318 18.35 -37.19 2.21
C LYS A 318 18.29 -36.23 3.40
N LYS A 319 17.09 -35.76 3.78
CA LYS A 319 16.85 -34.78 4.87
C LYS A 319 17.69 -33.50 4.74
N ASN A 320 17.96 -33.09 3.50
CA ASN A 320 18.91 -32.01 3.20
C ASN A 320 18.24 -30.65 2.99
N TYR A 321 16.96 -30.49 3.37
CA TYR A 321 16.20 -29.25 3.19
C TYR A 321 16.91 -28.03 3.78
N PHE A 322 17.42 -28.11 5.02
CA PHE A 322 18.12 -27.00 5.66
C PHE A 322 19.38 -26.57 4.91
N ARG A 323 20.12 -27.53 4.32
CA ARG A 323 21.28 -27.23 3.48
C ARG A 323 20.84 -26.49 2.22
N LYS A 324 19.82 -27.01 1.51
CA LYS A 324 19.31 -26.37 0.29
C LYS A 324 18.71 -24.98 0.57
N LEU A 325 18.10 -24.79 1.73
CA LEU A 325 17.56 -23.51 2.16
C LEU A 325 18.68 -22.48 2.38
N LYS A 326 19.80 -22.91 2.97
CA LYS A 326 20.99 -22.06 3.11
C LYS A 326 21.56 -21.68 1.74
N ASP A 327 21.64 -22.64 0.83
CA ASP A 327 22.20 -22.43 -0.51
C ASP A 327 21.30 -21.53 -1.39
N SER A 328 19.97 -21.58 -1.18
CA SER A 328 19.01 -20.78 -1.96
C SER A 328 19.06 -19.28 -1.64
N LYS A 329 19.65 -18.90 -0.50
CA LYS A 329 19.72 -17.52 0.01
C LYS A 329 18.33 -16.87 0.10
N ALA A 330 17.34 -17.65 0.55
CA ALA A 330 15.99 -17.13 0.77
C ALA A 330 15.97 -16.00 1.81
N ASN A 331 15.18 -14.96 1.55
CA ASN A 331 14.95 -13.87 2.50
C ASN A 331 13.92 -14.24 3.55
N TYR A 332 12.93 -15.06 3.19
CA TYR A 332 11.85 -15.54 4.05
C TYR A 332 11.60 -17.03 3.84
N LEU A 333 11.17 -17.71 4.90
CA LEU A 333 10.66 -19.07 4.84
C LEU A 333 9.17 -19.05 5.23
N LEU A 334 8.31 -19.54 4.33
CA LEU A 334 6.91 -19.77 4.61
C LEU A 334 6.69 -21.23 4.97
N VAL A 335 6.06 -21.48 6.12
CA VAL A 335 5.80 -22.83 6.62
C VAL A 335 4.32 -23.05 6.91
N ASP A 336 3.83 -24.27 6.69
CA ASP A 336 2.54 -24.70 7.20
C ASP A 336 2.64 -26.09 7.85
N ASN A 337 1.64 -26.43 8.65
CA ASN A 337 1.57 -27.72 9.33
C ASN A 337 0.66 -28.73 8.61
N TYR A 338 0.40 -28.57 7.31
CA TYR A 338 -0.51 -29.46 6.58
C TYR A 338 -0.08 -30.92 6.68
N ALA A 339 1.20 -31.19 6.42
CA ALA A 339 1.72 -32.56 6.42
C ALA A 339 1.58 -33.21 7.81
N ASP A 340 1.93 -32.49 8.88
CA ASP A 340 1.81 -32.99 10.24
C ASP A 340 0.36 -33.12 10.72
N ALA A 341 -0.54 -32.28 10.21
CA ALA A 341 -1.96 -32.27 10.57
C ALA A 341 -2.81 -33.30 9.80
N THR A 342 -2.35 -33.76 8.63
CA THR A 342 -3.19 -34.56 7.72
C THR A 342 -2.57 -35.87 7.26
N LEU A 343 -1.23 -35.96 7.20
CA LEU A 343 -0.53 -37.10 6.64
C LEU A 343 -0.01 -38.05 7.73
N VAL A 344 0.16 -39.30 7.34
CA VAL A 344 0.76 -40.33 8.19
C VAL A 344 2.29 -40.23 8.11
N VAL A 345 2.96 -40.50 9.22
CA VAL A 345 4.41 -40.69 9.24
C VAL A 345 4.75 -42.11 9.65
N GLY A 346 5.66 -42.73 8.92
CA GLY A 346 6.19 -44.04 9.21
C GLY A 346 7.52 -43.95 9.97
N LYS A 347 7.80 -44.97 10.77
CA LYS A 347 9.11 -45.27 11.33
C LYS A 347 9.59 -46.61 10.79
N ASP A 348 10.82 -46.67 10.32
CA ASP A 348 11.43 -47.89 9.81
C ASP A 348 12.14 -48.69 10.92
N GLU A 349 12.72 -49.84 10.54
CA GLU A 349 13.47 -50.71 11.45
C GLU A 349 14.75 -50.08 12.03
N ARG A 350 15.32 -49.08 11.35
CA ARG A 350 16.49 -48.32 11.78
C ARG A 350 16.11 -47.12 12.68
N GLY A 351 14.82 -46.92 12.91
CA GLY A 351 14.26 -45.85 13.69
C GLY A 351 14.21 -44.49 12.99
N GLN A 352 14.39 -44.47 11.68
CA GLN A 352 14.29 -43.31 10.81
C GLN A 352 12.82 -43.02 10.50
N PHE A 353 12.48 -41.75 10.28
CA PHE A 353 11.11 -41.34 10.01
C PHE A 353 10.94 -40.91 8.57
N ILE A 354 9.77 -41.19 7.99
CA ILE A 354 9.42 -40.80 6.63
C ILE A 354 7.95 -40.38 6.55
N THR A 355 7.68 -39.26 5.88
CA THR A 355 6.31 -38.82 5.63
C THR A 355 5.71 -39.66 4.53
N LYS A 356 4.58 -40.30 4.80
CA LYS A 356 3.78 -40.97 3.77
C LYS A 356 2.98 -39.93 3.00
N ASN A 357 3.68 -39.05 2.27
CA ASN A 357 3.02 -38.08 1.40
C ASN A 357 2.34 -38.80 0.23
N TYR A 358 1.38 -38.13 -0.40
CA TYR A 358 0.55 -38.71 -1.45
C TYR A 358 1.38 -39.40 -2.55
N TYR A 359 2.44 -38.73 -3.02
CA TYR A 359 3.29 -39.24 -4.09
C TYR A 359 4.09 -40.47 -3.67
N LEU A 360 4.75 -40.44 -2.51
CA LEU A 360 5.56 -41.56 -2.01
C LEU A 360 4.68 -42.74 -1.60
N ASN A 361 3.49 -42.46 -1.06
CA ASN A 361 2.55 -43.50 -0.65
C ASN A 361 2.04 -44.31 -1.86
N ASP A 362 1.86 -43.66 -3.01
CA ASP A 362 1.42 -44.28 -4.26
C ASP A 362 2.60 -44.78 -5.13
N SER A 363 3.81 -44.79 -4.58
CA SER A 363 5.00 -45.37 -5.20
C SER A 363 5.31 -46.76 -4.63
N ASN A 364 6.24 -47.47 -5.28
CA ASN A 364 6.75 -48.74 -4.76
C ASN A 364 7.68 -48.61 -3.55
N LEU A 365 7.95 -47.40 -3.05
CA LEU A 365 8.88 -47.16 -1.94
C LEU A 365 8.53 -47.97 -0.69
N PHE A 366 7.25 -48.03 -0.31
CA PHE A 366 6.83 -48.72 0.91
C PHE A 366 6.47 -50.20 0.70
N THR A 367 6.33 -50.64 -0.56
CA THR A 367 6.08 -52.05 -0.89
C THR A 367 7.38 -52.82 -1.08
N ASP A 368 8.37 -52.20 -1.72
CA ASP A 368 9.55 -52.90 -2.23
C ASP A 368 10.82 -52.56 -1.45
N HIS A 369 10.92 -51.34 -0.90
CA HIS A 369 12.20 -50.79 -0.43
C HIS A 369 12.24 -50.49 1.07
N ILE A 370 11.18 -49.91 1.65
CA ILE A 370 11.14 -49.47 3.05
C ILE A 370 10.06 -50.22 3.82
N LYS A 371 10.49 -51.01 4.80
CA LYS A 371 9.59 -51.66 5.75
C LYS A 371 9.33 -50.76 6.96
N LEU A 372 8.08 -50.32 7.11
CA LEU A 372 7.65 -49.56 8.28
C LEU A 372 7.34 -50.51 9.44
N VAL A 373 7.99 -50.30 10.59
CA VAL A 373 7.70 -51.04 11.82
C VAL A 373 6.60 -50.38 12.65
N LYS A 374 6.35 -49.09 12.42
CA LYS A 374 5.29 -48.34 13.08
C LYS A 374 4.81 -47.18 12.22
N THR A 375 3.52 -46.90 12.28
CA THR A 375 2.90 -45.71 11.66
C THR A 375 2.26 -44.84 12.73
N TYR A 376 2.32 -43.54 12.51
CA TYR A 376 1.81 -42.52 13.40
C TYR A 376 0.76 -41.71 12.65
N THR A 377 -0.49 -41.85 13.06
CA THR A 377 -1.61 -41.04 12.54
C THR A 377 -1.64 -39.70 13.23
N GLN A 378 -2.16 -38.68 12.54
CA GLN A 378 -2.22 -37.29 12.96
C GLN A 378 -2.97 -37.05 14.28
N HIS A 379 -3.83 -37.97 14.71
CA HIS A 379 -4.65 -37.82 15.93
C HIS A 379 -4.03 -38.46 17.18
N GLY A 380 -2.92 -39.19 17.05
CA GLY A 380 -2.31 -39.90 18.19
C GLY A 380 -1.54 -38.97 19.13
N GLU A 381 -1.65 -39.17 20.44
CA GLU A 381 -0.89 -38.39 21.42
C GLU A 381 0.63 -38.57 21.26
N GLU A 382 1.07 -39.79 20.96
CA GLU A 382 2.49 -40.09 20.68
C GLU A 382 3.00 -39.31 19.47
N ARG A 383 2.15 -39.09 18.46
CA ARG A 383 2.48 -38.28 17.27
C ARG A 383 2.69 -36.81 17.64
N ILE A 384 1.86 -36.27 18.51
CA ILE A 384 1.97 -34.88 18.98
C ILE A 384 3.26 -34.69 19.78
N ALA A 385 3.61 -35.63 20.66
CA ALA A 385 4.86 -35.58 21.40
C ALA A 385 6.09 -35.62 20.48
N LEU A 386 6.07 -36.47 19.45
CA LEU A 386 7.13 -36.47 18.42
C LEU A 386 7.23 -35.13 17.70
N TYR A 387 6.09 -34.46 17.48
CA TYR A 387 6.04 -33.22 16.73
C TYR A 387 6.63 -32.08 17.55
N GLU A 388 6.30 -32.01 18.83
CA GLU A 388 6.91 -31.06 19.77
C GLU A 388 8.44 -31.17 19.76
N GLU A 389 8.99 -32.39 19.80
CA GLU A 389 10.44 -32.61 19.72
C GLU A 389 11.03 -32.26 18.35
N ALA A 390 10.29 -32.54 17.27
CA ALA A 390 10.71 -32.20 15.91
C ALA A 390 10.75 -30.68 15.68
N VAL A 391 9.77 -29.94 16.18
CA VAL A 391 9.74 -28.48 16.09
C VAL A 391 10.90 -27.84 16.83
N LYS A 392 11.28 -28.36 18.01
CA LYS A 392 12.49 -27.88 18.73
C LYS A 392 13.74 -28.03 17.87
N LYS A 393 13.95 -29.21 17.28
CA LYS A 393 15.09 -29.47 16.37
C LYS A 393 15.02 -28.62 15.11
N PHE A 394 13.82 -28.40 14.57
CA PHE A 394 13.61 -27.53 13.42
C PHE A 394 14.03 -26.10 13.75
N ARG A 395 13.59 -25.56 14.89
CA ARG A 395 13.93 -24.21 15.37
C ARG A 395 15.44 -24.03 15.55
N GLU A 396 16.13 -25.02 16.09
CA GLU A 396 17.59 -24.99 16.22
C GLU A 396 18.26 -24.92 14.85
N LYS A 397 17.94 -25.84 13.94
CA LYS A 397 18.53 -25.90 12.59
C LYS A 397 18.20 -24.68 11.73
N ILE A 398 16.97 -24.16 11.82
CA ILE A 398 16.53 -23.04 10.98
C ILE A 398 17.19 -21.72 11.40
N ASN A 399 17.42 -21.53 12.71
CA ASN A 399 18.06 -20.34 13.26
C ASN A 399 19.53 -20.18 12.80
N GLU A 400 20.17 -21.26 12.37
CA GLU A 400 21.51 -21.23 11.75
C GLU A 400 21.49 -20.77 10.27
N VAL A 401 20.31 -20.78 9.64
CA VAL A 401 20.15 -20.58 8.19
C VAL A 401 19.47 -19.26 7.89
N ILE A 402 18.41 -18.93 8.62
CA ILE A 402 17.60 -17.72 8.43
C ILE A 402 17.14 -17.18 9.80
N PRO A 403 17.06 -15.85 9.99
CA PRO A 403 16.52 -15.28 11.23
C PRO A 403 15.11 -15.81 11.51
N LEU A 404 14.81 -16.17 12.76
CA LEU A 404 13.48 -16.65 13.14
C LEU A 404 12.38 -15.62 12.86
N SER A 405 12.68 -14.32 12.90
CA SER A 405 11.75 -13.26 12.52
C SER A 405 11.35 -13.27 11.04
N HIS A 406 12.06 -14.04 10.21
CA HIS A 406 11.79 -14.21 8.79
C HIS A 406 11.14 -15.58 8.46
N VAL A 407 10.82 -16.37 9.49
CA VAL A 407 10.03 -17.61 9.36
C VAL A 407 8.57 -17.27 9.64
N ILE A 408 7.70 -17.49 8.66
CA ILE A 408 6.28 -17.12 8.72
C ILE A 408 5.44 -18.39 8.69
N LEU A 409 4.70 -18.63 9.77
CA LEU A 409 3.69 -19.69 9.82
C LEU A 409 2.43 -19.24 9.09
N VAL A 410 2.08 -19.94 8.02
CA VAL A 410 0.84 -19.77 7.28
C VAL A 410 -0.21 -20.72 7.86
N ARG A 411 -1.21 -20.14 8.53
CA ARG A 411 -2.29 -20.89 9.19
C ARG A 411 -3.42 -21.22 8.19
N GLY A 412 -3.23 -22.29 7.42
CA GLY A 412 -4.25 -22.82 6.50
C GLY A 412 -5.23 -23.79 7.17
N ARG A 413 -6.46 -23.93 6.64
CA ARG A 413 -7.45 -24.91 7.11
C ARG A 413 -8.21 -25.54 5.96
N GLN A 414 -8.65 -26.77 6.14
CA GLN A 414 -9.54 -27.44 5.20
C GLN A 414 -10.96 -26.88 5.33
N SER A 415 -11.53 -26.43 4.23
CA SER A 415 -12.94 -26.02 4.22
C SER A 415 -13.81 -27.26 4.41
N LEU A 416 -14.82 -27.18 5.28
CA LEU A 416 -15.82 -28.24 5.43
C LEU A 416 -16.84 -28.24 4.27
N TYR A 417 -16.88 -27.14 3.52
CA TYR A 417 -17.85 -26.93 2.45
C TYR A 417 -17.18 -26.77 1.09
N LYS A 418 -17.82 -27.30 0.05
CA LYS A 418 -17.59 -26.91 -1.35
C LYS A 418 -18.65 -25.91 -1.79
N GLN A 419 -18.23 -24.95 -2.60
CA GLN A 419 -19.13 -24.00 -3.26
C GLN A 419 -19.52 -24.57 -4.64
N LYS A 420 -20.81 -24.58 -4.93
CA LYS A 420 -21.36 -24.95 -6.25
C LYS A 420 -21.32 -23.78 -7.21
N GLU A 421 -21.55 -24.05 -8.50
CA GLU A 421 -21.67 -23.01 -9.54
C GLU A 421 -22.76 -21.97 -9.24
N ASP A 422 -23.87 -22.40 -8.64
CA ASP A 422 -24.96 -21.53 -8.19
C ASP A 422 -24.63 -20.74 -6.90
N LYS A 423 -23.37 -20.82 -6.43
CA LYS A 423 -22.82 -20.24 -5.19
C LYS A 423 -23.37 -20.82 -3.89
N SER A 424 -24.26 -21.81 -3.94
CA SER A 424 -24.68 -22.54 -2.74
C SER A 424 -23.51 -23.37 -2.18
N LYS A 425 -23.64 -23.77 -0.91
CA LYS A 425 -22.62 -24.53 -0.19
C LYS A 425 -23.15 -25.92 0.15
N GLU A 426 -22.32 -26.93 -0.01
CA GLU A 426 -22.60 -28.28 0.49
C GLU A 426 -21.37 -28.83 1.22
N LEU A 427 -21.60 -29.72 2.18
CA LEU A 427 -20.50 -30.37 2.89
C LEU A 427 -19.71 -31.27 1.93
N TRP A 428 -18.40 -31.34 2.16
CA TRP A 428 -17.61 -32.41 1.56
C TRP A 428 -18.02 -33.77 2.15
N PRO A 429 -17.96 -34.86 1.36
CA PRO A 429 -18.19 -36.20 1.88
C PRO A 429 -17.36 -36.50 3.13
N ASP A 430 -16.08 -36.11 3.12
CA ASP A 430 -15.12 -36.36 4.21
C ASP A 430 -15.01 -35.22 5.23
N HIS A 431 -16.06 -34.40 5.40
CA HIS A 431 -16.02 -33.24 6.30
C HIS A 431 -15.64 -33.59 7.75
N ASP A 432 -16.01 -34.76 8.27
CA ASP A 432 -15.62 -35.23 9.61
C ASP A 432 -14.09 -35.37 9.75
N PHE A 433 -13.42 -35.84 8.70
CA PHE A 433 -11.97 -35.94 8.66
C PHE A 433 -11.33 -34.55 8.64
N TYR A 434 -11.88 -33.62 7.85
CA TYR A 434 -11.39 -32.24 7.78
C TYR A 434 -11.57 -31.51 9.11
N GLU A 435 -12.70 -31.72 9.80
CA GLU A 435 -12.93 -31.11 11.11
C GLU A 435 -11.92 -31.61 12.15
N LYS A 436 -11.69 -32.93 12.22
CA LYS A 436 -10.69 -33.52 13.13
C LYS A 436 -9.26 -33.06 12.78
N SER A 437 -8.92 -33.03 11.50
CA SER A 437 -7.60 -32.59 11.03
C SER A 437 -7.37 -31.11 11.34
N ASN A 438 -8.38 -30.25 11.15
CA ASN A 438 -8.29 -28.83 11.52
C ASN A 438 -8.10 -28.61 13.03
N LYS A 439 -8.72 -29.43 13.89
CA LYS A 439 -8.50 -29.39 15.35
C LYS A 439 -7.07 -29.76 15.71
N VAL A 440 -6.51 -30.79 15.07
CA VAL A 440 -5.08 -31.15 15.23
C VAL A 440 -4.20 -30.02 14.72
N TRP A 441 -4.46 -29.51 13.52
CA TRP A 441 -3.68 -28.42 12.91
C TRP A 441 -3.61 -27.20 13.84
N GLU A 442 -4.72 -26.79 14.43
CA GLU A 442 -4.75 -25.71 15.42
C GLU A 442 -3.84 -25.99 16.61
N LYS A 443 -3.83 -27.22 17.12
CA LYS A 443 -2.93 -27.61 18.21
C LYS A 443 -1.46 -27.55 17.77
N LEU A 444 -1.14 -28.02 16.57
CA LEU A 444 0.22 -28.03 16.02
C LEU A 444 0.74 -26.61 15.74
N ASP A 445 -0.11 -25.70 15.24
CA ASP A 445 0.22 -24.28 15.06
C ASP A 445 0.57 -23.64 16.41
N ASN A 446 -0.22 -23.91 17.44
CA ASN A 446 0.02 -23.38 18.79
C ASN A 446 1.29 -23.95 19.44
N ILE A 447 1.68 -25.17 19.11
CA ILE A 447 2.98 -25.74 19.51
C ILE A 447 4.11 -25.05 18.75
N PHE A 448 3.96 -24.85 17.44
CA PHE A 448 4.98 -24.23 16.58
C PHE A 448 5.34 -22.80 17.01
N LEU A 449 4.34 -22.05 17.50
CA LEU A 449 4.50 -20.65 17.90
C LEU A 449 5.13 -20.46 19.29
N ARG A 450 5.37 -21.54 20.06
CA ARG A 450 6.06 -21.50 21.36
C ARG A 450 7.57 -21.63 21.17
#